data_AF-A0A7S0W3F1-F1
#
_entry.id   AF-A0A7S0W3F1-F1
#
_cell.length_a   1.000
_cell.length_b   1.000
_cell.length_c   1.000
_cell.angle_alpha   90.00
_cell.angle_beta   90.00
_cell.angle_gamma   90.00
#
_symmetry.space_group_name_H-M   'P 1'
#
loop_
_entity.id
_entity.type
_entity.pdbx_description
1 polymer ?
#
loop_
_entity_poly.entity_id
_entity_poly.type
_entity_poly.pdbx_seq_one_letter_code
_entity_poly.pdbx_strand_id
1 'polypeptide(L)'
;RQDADPHSVFSLARYRNCVWLTIITMTTVGYGDCFPQTRMGRICTVAACFFAVVLFALTVNCSLRKLSLSKNEQTFHRVMRRVRAGKGVARHAVLLIESVYM
;
A
#
# COMPACT_ATOMS: atom_id res chain seq x y z
N ARG A 1 37.65 25.51 9.04
CA ARG A 1 37.58 26.67 8.11
C ARG A 1 36.64 26.27 6.98
N GLN A 2 35.76 27.18 6.62
CA GLN A 2 34.30 27.12 6.67
C GLN A 2 33.85 27.52 5.27
N ASP A 3 33.84 26.59 4.31
CA ASP A 3 33.58 26.96 2.92
C ASP A 3 33.03 25.77 2.11
N ALA A 4 32.27 24.87 2.73
CA ALA A 4 31.45 23.92 1.97
C ALA A 4 30.13 24.64 1.65
N ASP A 5 30.08 25.30 0.50
CA ASP A 5 28.85 25.93 0.01
C ASP A 5 27.67 24.96 0.18
N PRO A 6 26.54 25.36 0.77
CA PRO A 6 25.39 24.47 1.01
C PRO A 6 24.83 23.87 -0.29
N HIS A 7 25.22 24.41 -1.45
CA HIS A 7 24.86 23.90 -2.78
C HIS A 7 25.69 22.67 -3.20
N SER A 8 26.90 22.50 -2.66
CA SER A 8 27.82 21.41 -3.01
C SER A 8 27.41 20.06 -2.40
N VAL A 9 26.79 20.08 -1.20
CA VAL A 9 26.28 18.88 -0.52
C VAL A 9 25.13 18.22 -1.28
N PHE A 10 24.35 18.98 -2.04
CA PHE A 10 23.22 18.51 -2.87
C PHE A 10 23.60 18.24 -4.33
N SER A 11 24.90 18.12 -4.64
CA SER A 11 25.34 17.79 -5.99
C SER A 11 24.89 16.39 -6.43
N LEU A 12 24.24 16.31 -7.59
CA LEU A 12 23.86 15.06 -8.27
C LEU A 12 25.06 14.24 -8.76
N ALA A 13 26.28 14.77 -8.67
CA ALA A 13 27.49 13.98 -8.95
C ALA A 13 27.71 12.87 -7.90
N ARG A 14 27.14 13.03 -6.69
CA ARG A 14 27.24 12.03 -5.63
C ARG A 14 26.12 10.99 -5.77
N TYR A 15 26.49 9.72 -5.89
CA TYR A 15 25.55 8.59 -5.96
C TYR A 15 24.45 8.64 -4.87
N ARG A 16 24.81 8.96 -3.63
CA ARG A 16 23.88 9.06 -2.50
C ARG A 16 22.73 10.06 -2.76
N ASN A 17 23.04 11.19 -3.38
CA ASN A 17 22.04 12.22 -3.68
C ASN A 17 21.14 11.80 -4.85
N CYS A 18 21.67 11.05 -5.82
CA CYS A 18 20.87 10.45 -6.89
C CYS A 18 19.87 9.41 -6.35
N VAL A 19 20.31 8.56 -5.42
CA VAL A 19 19.43 7.59 -4.75
C VAL A 19 18.36 8.33 -3.95
N TRP A 20 18.75 9.35 -3.19
CA TRP A 20 17.79 10.19 -2.46
C TRP A 20 16.75 10.82 -3.38
N LEU A 21 17.18 11.49 -4.45
CA LEU A 21 16.31 12.06 -5.48
C LEU A 21 15.37 11.01 -6.07
N THR A 22 15.89 9.82 -6.39
CA THR A 22 15.08 8.74 -6.96
C THR A 22 14.01 8.27 -5.99
N ILE A 23 14.36 8.07 -4.72
CA ILE A 23 13.42 7.64 -3.67
C ILE A 23 12.31 8.67 -3.48
N ILE A 24 12.65 9.95 -3.27
CA ILE A 24 11.64 11.01 -3.03
C ILE A 24 10.73 11.24 -4.25
N THR A 25 11.23 10.97 -5.45
CA THR A 25 10.46 11.03 -6.69
C THR A 25 9.51 9.85 -6.82
N MET A 26 10.00 8.61 -6.56
CA MET A 26 9.18 7.40 -6.62
C MET A 26 8.09 7.37 -5.55
N THR A 27 8.35 7.96 -4.37
CA THR A 27 7.35 8.13 -3.31
C THR A 27 6.45 9.34 -3.51
N THR A 28 6.63 10.11 -4.59
CA THR A 28 5.86 11.33 -4.92
C THR A 28 5.92 12.44 -3.86
N VAL A 29 6.89 12.39 -2.94
CA VAL A 29 7.06 13.41 -1.89
C VAL A 29 7.62 14.70 -2.46
N GLY A 30 8.68 14.60 -3.27
CA GLY A 30 9.23 15.73 -4.04
C GLY A 30 9.64 16.95 -3.22
N TYR A 31 10.52 16.81 -2.23
CA TYR A 31 11.01 17.93 -1.40
C TYR A 31 11.66 19.07 -2.20
N GLY A 32 12.23 18.79 -3.38
CA GLY A 32 12.83 19.80 -4.26
C GLY A 32 14.21 20.28 -3.81
N ASP A 33 14.83 19.61 -2.85
CA ASP A 33 16.19 19.85 -2.35
C ASP A 33 17.27 19.54 -3.38
N CYS A 34 17.03 18.52 -4.21
CA CYS A 34 17.88 18.14 -5.35
C CYS A 34 17.00 18.01 -6.61
N PHE A 35 17.43 18.55 -7.75
CA PHE A 35 16.71 18.39 -9.02
C PHE A 35 17.65 18.32 -10.23
N PRO A 36 17.33 17.50 -11.24
CA PRO A 36 18.17 17.38 -12.42
C PRO A 36 18.14 18.68 -13.24
N GLN A 37 19.30 19.31 -13.37
CA GLN A 37 19.45 20.50 -14.21
C GLN A 37 19.55 20.15 -15.70
N THR A 38 20.00 18.93 -16.03
CA THR A 38 20.15 18.48 -17.42
C THR A 38 18.81 18.08 -18.04
N ARG A 39 18.65 18.34 -19.35
CA ARG A 39 17.43 17.98 -20.09
C ARG A 39 17.19 16.46 -20.09
N MET A 40 18.26 15.66 -20.21
CA MET A 40 18.19 14.20 -20.13
C MET A 40 17.81 13.72 -18.73
N GLY A 41 18.35 14.31 -17.67
CA GLY A 41 18.01 13.93 -16.29
C GLY A 41 16.53 14.14 -15.98
N ARG A 42 15.92 15.22 -16.50
CA ARG A 42 14.48 15.47 -16.36
C ARG A 42 13.64 14.38 -17.02
N ILE A 43 14.03 13.93 -18.22
CA ILE A 43 13.32 12.84 -18.92
C ILE A 43 13.41 11.54 -18.11
N CYS A 44 14.59 11.21 -17.56
CA CYS A 44 14.77 10.04 -16.70
C CYS A 44 13.89 10.10 -15.45
N THR A 45 13.82 11.26 -14.79
CA THR A 45 12.96 11.46 -13.60
C THR A 45 11.48 11.28 -13.95
N VAL A 46 11.02 11.83 -15.07
CA VAL A 46 9.63 11.65 -15.55
C VAL A 46 9.35 10.18 -15.86
N ALA A 47 10.25 9.48 -16.55
CA ALA A 47 10.12 8.06 -16.82
C ALA A 47 10.03 7.24 -15.51
N ALA A 48 10.88 7.54 -14.53
CA ALA A 48 10.84 6.90 -13.22
C ALA A 48 9.50 7.09 -12.49
N CYS A 49 8.87 8.28 -12.60
CA CYS A 49 7.52 8.51 -12.08
C CYS A 49 6.49 7.58 -12.72
N PHE A 50 6.51 7.43 -14.05
CA PHE A 50 5.59 6.53 -14.75
C PHE A 50 5.74 5.08 -14.27
N PHE A 51 6.98 4.60 -14.14
CA PHE A 51 7.22 3.25 -13.61
C PHE A 51 6.74 3.09 -12.16
N ALA A 52 6.94 4.10 -11.31
CA ALA A 52 6.48 4.07 -9.92
C ALA A 52 4.95 3.91 -9.83
N VAL A 53 4.19 4.66 -10.64
CA VAL A 53 2.72 4.57 -10.66
C VAL A 53 2.24 3.19 -11.11
N VAL A 54 2.87 2.61 -12.14
CA VAL A 54 2.52 1.27 -12.63
C VAL A 54 2.77 0.21 -11.55
N LEU A 55 3.94 0.25 -10.89
CA LEU A 55 4.27 -0.69 -9.82
C LEU A 55 3.34 -0.55 -8.61
N PHE A 56 2.97 0.68 -8.25
CA PHE A 56 2.01 0.95 -7.18
C PHE A 56 0.64 0.38 -7.52
N ALA A 57 0.14 0.61 -8.74
CA ALA A 57 -1.12 0.05 -9.21
C ALA A 57 -1.14 -1.49 -9.16
N LEU A 58 -0.05 -2.14 -9.59
CA LEU A 58 0.07 -3.60 -9.51
C LEU A 58 0.07 -4.10 -8.05
N THR A 59 0.78 -3.41 -7.17
CA THR A 59 0.87 -3.75 -5.74
C THR A 59 -0.50 -3.65 -5.07
N VAL A 60 -1.24 -2.56 -5.31
CA VAL A 60 -2.60 -2.37 -4.81
C VAL A 60 -3.54 -3.45 -5.36
N ASN A 61 -3.47 -3.74 -6.66
CA ASN A 61 -4.29 -4.79 -7.27
C ASN A 61 -3.98 -6.18 -6.70
N CYS A 62 -2.71 -6.52 -6.48
CA CYS A 62 -2.31 -7.78 -5.86
C CYS A 62 -2.85 -7.89 -4.42
N SER A 63 -2.72 -6.81 -3.65
CA SER A 63 -3.22 -6.73 -2.28
C SER A 63 -4.75 -6.86 -2.23
N LEU A 64 -5.46 -6.18 -3.14
CA LEU A 64 -6.90 -6.28 -3.27
C LEU A 64 -7.34 -7.69 -3.68
N ARG A 65 -6.61 -8.37 -4.56
CA ARG A 65 -6.89 -9.76 -4.95
C ARG A 65 -6.70 -10.75 -3.79
N LYS A 66 -5.75 -10.51 -2.89
CA LYS A 66 -5.58 -11.33 -1.68
C LYS A 66 -6.65 -11.06 -0.63
N LEU A 67 -7.05 -9.81 -0.45
CA LEU A 67 -8.13 -9.43 0.46
C LEU A 67 -9.52 -9.78 -0.07
N SER A 68 -9.68 -9.79 -1.40
CA SER A 68 -10.85 -10.33 -2.07
C SER A 68 -10.82 -11.84 -1.94
N LEU A 69 -11.43 -12.33 -0.84
CA LEU A 69 -11.65 -13.75 -0.55
C LEU A 69 -11.78 -14.53 -1.85
N SER A 70 -10.82 -15.42 -2.08
CA SER A 70 -10.81 -16.29 -3.26
C SER A 70 -12.19 -16.94 -3.39
N LYS A 71 -12.70 -17.11 -4.62
CA LYS A 71 -14.06 -17.65 -4.87
C LYS A 71 -14.33 -18.95 -4.09
N ASN A 72 -13.27 -19.73 -3.87
CA ASN A 72 -13.29 -20.98 -3.12
C ASN A 72 -13.53 -20.73 -1.62
N GLU A 73 -12.87 -19.72 -1.04
CA GLU A 73 -12.99 -19.33 0.36
C GLU A 73 -14.33 -18.67 0.66
N GLN A 74 -14.90 -17.89 -0.29
CA GLN A 74 -16.25 -17.35 -0.16
C GLN A 74 -17.33 -18.42 -0.09
N THR A 75 -17.10 -19.57 -0.73
CA THR A 75 -18.04 -20.70 -0.69
C THR A 75 -17.97 -21.38 0.66
N PHE A 76 -16.76 -21.68 1.15
CA PHE A 76 -16.58 -22.26 2.48
C PHE A 76 -17.10 -21.33 3.59
N HIS A 77 -16.83 -20.02 3.50
CA HIS A 77 -17.30 -19.04 4.46
C HIS A 77 -18.83 -18.88 4.44
N ARG A 78 -19.48 -19.05 3.27
CA ARG A 78 -20.95 -19.11 3.18
C ARG A 78 -21.52 -20.38 3.81
N VAL A 79 -20.89 -21.54 3.58
CA VAL A 79 -21.31 -22.81 4.18
C VAL A 79 -21.16 -22.75 5.70
N MET A 80 -20.02 -22.29 6.21
CA MET A 80 -19.81 -22.12 7.66
C MET A 80 -20.82 -21.14 8.28
N ARG A 81 -21.17 -20.04 7.60
CA ARG A 81 -22.22 -19.12 8.07
C ARG A 81 -23.57 -19.83 8.21
N ARG A 82 -23.95 -20.73 7.30
CA ARG A 82 -25.20 -21.52 7.40
C ARG A 82 -25.19 -22.47 8.59
N VAL A 83 -24.07 -23.17 8.83
CA VAL A 83 -23.92 -24.08 9.98
C VAL A 83 -23.95 -23.31 11.31
N ARG A 84 -23.36 -22.10 11.36
CA ARG A 84 -23.39 -21.24 12.56
C ARG A 84 -24.77 -20.65 12.83
N ALA A 85 -25.51 -20.26 11.79
CA ALA A 85 -26.87 -19.73 11.92
C ALA A 85 -27.81 -20.73 12.60
N GLY A 86 -27.76 -22.02 12.21
CA GLY A 86 -28.59 -23.06 12.82
C GLY A 86 -28.37 -23.24 14.32
N LYS A 87 -27.12 -23.12 14.79
CA LYS A 87 -26.79 -23.22 16.23
C LYS A 87 -27.27 -22.00 17.02
N GLY A 88 -27.40 -20.83 16.38
CA GLY A 88 -27.89 -19.61 17.01
C GLY A 88 -29.38 -19.71 17.36
N VAL A 89 -30.20 -20.22 16.44
CA VAL A 89 -31.66 -20.34 16.65
C VAL A 89 -31.99 -21.34 17.76
N ALA A 90 -31.26 -22.46 17.81
CA ALA A 90 -31.43 -23.46 18.88
C ALA A 90 -31.13 -22.88 20.27
N ARG A 91 -30.08 -22.05 20.41
CA ARG A 91 -29.76 -21.39 21.68
C ARG A 91 -30.81 -20.37 22.10
N HIS A 92 -31.32 -19.58 21.16
CA HIS A 92 -32.36 -18.59 21.48
C HIS A 92 -33.68 -19.25 21.88
N ALA A 93 -34.05 -20.36 21.24
CA ALA A 93 -35.23 -21.12 21.64
C ALA A 93 -35.13 -21.66 23.07
N VAL A 94 -33.96 -22.19 23.46
CA VAL A 94 -33.72 -22.68 24.83
C VAL A 94 -33.81 -21.53 25.84
N LEU A 95 -33.21 -20.38 25.55
CA LEU A 95 -33.25 -19.21 26.45
C LEU A 95 -34.68 -18.68 26.64
N LEU A 96 -35.51 -18.69 25.60
CA LEU A 96 -36.91 -18.28 25.73
C LEU A 96 -37.68 -19.23 26.65
N ILE A 97 -37.48 -20.54 26.51
CA ILE A 97 -38.13 -21.54 27.35
C ILE A 97 -37.67 -21.38 28.81
N GLU A 98 -36.38 -21.19 29.04
CA GLU A 98 -35.82 -20.97 30.37
C GLU A 98 -36.37 -19.68 31.01
N SER A 99 -36.42 -18.57 30.26
CA SER A 99 -36.96 -17.29 30.75
C SER A 99 -38.47 -17.26 31.00
N VAL A 100 -39.21 -18.24 30.46
CA VAL A 100 -40.66 -18.37 30.67
C VAL A 100 -40.95 -19.28 31.86
N TYR A 101 -40.06 -20.22 32.17
CA TYR A 101 -40.20 -21.17 33.28
C TYR A 101 -39.57 -20.70 34.59
N MET A 102 -38.63 -19.77 34.54
CA MET A 102 -37.89 -19.21 35.68
C MET A 102 -38.41 -17.82 36.02
#